data_AF-A0A200QJM1-F1
#
_entry.id   AF-A0A200QJM1-F1
#
_cell.length_a   1.000
_cell.length_b   1.000
_cell.length_c   1.000
_cell.angle_alpha   90.00
_cell.angle_beta   90.00
_cell.angle_gamma   90.00
#
_symmetry.space_group_name_H-M   'P 1'
#
loop_
_entity.id
_entity.type
_entity.pdbx_description
1 polymer ?
#
loop_
_entity_poly.entity_id
_entity_poly.type
_entity_poly.pdbx_seq_one_letter_code
_entity_poly.pdbx_strand_id
1 'polypeptide(L)'
;MASKGGGGGGIVVRAPEMEKLSLAKLKALKEQSDLEVNLLQDSLNNIRTATARLEIASTALHDLSLRKKMLVPLTASLYVPGTLDDADKVLVDVGTGYFIEVRFDSIEFKVF
;
A
#
# COMPACT_ATOMS: atom_id res chain seq x y z
N MET A 1 -2.67 -19.04 20.20
CA MET A 1 -1.22 -18.82 20.43
C MET A 1 -0.99 -17.32 20.43
N ALA A 2 -0.77 -16.76 21.62
CA ALA A 2 -0.45 -15.36 21.84
C ALA A 2 1.06 -15.20 22.02
N SER A 3 1.54 -13.96 21.91
CA SER A 3 2.95 -13.50 21.91
C SER A 3 3.46 -13.35 20.47
N LYS A 4 3.85 -12.16 20.02
CA LYS A 4 4.81 -11.28 20.70
C LYS A 4 4.69 -9.86 20.12
N GLY A 5 4.14 -8.94 20.91
CA GLY A 5 4.26 -7.51 20.64
C GLY A 5 5.72 -7.09 20.85
N GLY A 6 6.46 -6.98 19.76
CA GLY A 6 7.81 -6.44 19.75
C GLY A 6 7.75 -4.93 19.88
N GLY A 7 7.72 -4.43 21.12
CA GLY A 7 7.93 -3.02 21.42
C GLY A 7 9.33 -2.60 20.97
N GLY A 8 9.41 -1.97 19.79
CA GLY A 8 10.57 -1.20 19.38
C GLY A 8 10.67 0.03 20.28
N GLY A 9 11.38 -0.13 21.39
CA GLY A 9 11.75 0.97 22.27
C GLY A 9 12.75 1.86 21.56
N GLY A 10 12.25 2.75 20.70
CA GLY A 10 13.01 3.88 20.20
C GLY A 10 13.46 4.71 21.40
N ILE A 11 14.78 4.86 21.57
CA ILE A 11 15.32 5.74 22.59
C ILE A 11 14.98 7.16 22.14
N VAL A 12 13.91 7.73 22.71
CA VAL A 12 13.56 9.14 22.49
C VAL A 12 14.53 9.99 23.31
N VAL A 13 15.72 10.22 22.75
CA VAL A 13 16.74 11.08 23.38
C VAL A 13 16.32 12.54 23.19
N ARG A 14 16.02 13.22 24.29
CA ARG A 14 15.79 14.67 24.29
C ARG A 14 17.14 15.39 24.18
N ALA A 15 17.19 16.49 23.42
CA ALA A 15 18.38 17.31 23.18
C ALA A 15 19.33 17.53 24.40
N PRO A 16 18.85 17.84 25.62
CA PRO A 16 19.73 18.05 26.78
C PRO A 16 20.44 16.79 27.31
N GLU A 17 20.05 15.58 26.89
CA GLU A 17 20.77 14.35 27.22
C GLU A 17 21.89 14.03 26.22
N MET A 18 21.82 14.56 24.99
CA MET A 18 22.85 14.31 23.96
C MET A 18 24.21 14.92 24.32
N GLU A 19 24.23 16.07 25.00
CA GLU A 19 25.47 16.71 25.48
C GLU A 19 26.20 15.88 26.54
N LYS A 20 25.50 14.95 27.20
CA LYS A 20 26.05 14.07 28.25
C LYS A 20 26.46 12.69 27.72
N LEU A 21 26.21 12.39 26.44
CA LEU A 21 26.55 11.09 25.84
C LEU A 21 27.99 11.07 25.31
N SER A 22 28.64 9.92 25.42
CA SER A 22 29.96 9.72 24.83
C SER A 22 29.89 9.66 23.30
N LEU A 23 30.98 10.04 22.62
CA LEU A 23 31.11 9.99 21.16
C LEU A 23 30.71 8.64 20.54
N ALA A 24 31.02 7.53 21.21
CA ALA A 24 30.63 6.19 20.76
C ALA A 24 29.11 5.98 20.76
N LYS A 25 28.39 6.49 21.77
CA LYS A 25 26.92 6.41 21.86
C LYS A 25 26.25 7.30 20.81
N LEU A 26 26.81 8.48 20.54
CA LEU A 26 26.31 9.38 19.50
C LEU A 26 26.47 8.77 18.10
N LYS A 27 27.58 8.06 17.84
CA LYS A 27 27.78 7.36 16.56
C LYS A 27 26.77 6.22 16.38
N ALA A 28 26.53 5.42 17.42
CA ALA A 28 25.52 4.36 17.40
C ALA A 28 24.09 4.93 17.18
N LEU A 29 23.76 6.06 17.82
CA LEU A 29 22.47 6.74 17.63
C LEU A 29 22.29 7.26 16.20
N LYS A 30 23.36 7.81 15.59
CA LYS A 30 23.36 8.21 14.18
C LYS A 30 23.06 7.00 13.28
N GLU A 31 23.81 5.92 13.44
CA GLU A 31 23.62 4.71 12.62
C GLU A 31 22.19 4.14 12.77
N GLN A 32 21.63 4.15 13.98
CA GLN A 32 20.23 3.79 14.21
C GLN A 32 19.26 4.74 13.49
N SER A 33 19.48 6.05 13.59
CA SER A 33 18.62 7.05 12.94
C SER A 33 18.65 6.92 11.41
N ASP A 34 19.82 6.66 10.84
CA ASP A 34 19.99 6.43 9.40
C ASP A 34 19.19 5.18 8.96
N LEU A 35 19.18 4.11 9.75
CA LEU A 35 18.37 2.92 9.48
C LEU A 35 16.86 3.20 9.55
N GLU A 36 16.41 3.93 10.56
CA GLU A 36 14.99 4.30 10.72
C GLU A 36 14.52 5.19 9.56
N VAL A 37 15.35 6.14 9.12
CA VAL A 37 15.04 7.00 7.96
C VAL A 37 14.90 6.16 6.68
N ASN A 38 15.81 5.21 6.43
CA ASN A 38 15.72 4.35 5.26
C ASN A 38 14.44 3.49 5.28
N LEU A 39 14.10 2.89 6.42
CA LEU A 39 12.87 2.11 6.57
C LEU A 39 11.61 2.95 6.32
N LEU A 40 11.60 4.18 6.81
CA LEU A 40 10.48 5.11 6.58
C LEU A 40 10.38 5.52 5.11
N GLN A 41 11.51 5.75 4.43
CA GLN A 41 11.53 6.03 2.99
C GLN A 41 10.96 4.88 2.16
N ASP A 42 11.38 3.65 2.47
CA ASP A 42 10.87 2.45 1.80
C ASP A 42 9.36 2.28 2.02
N SER A 43 8.90 2.46 3.27
CA SER A 43 7.48 2.38 3.62
C SER A 43 6.65 3.43 2.87
N LEU A 44 7.16 4.66 2.77
CA LEU A 44 6.52 5.75 2.05
C LEU A 44 6.42 5.44 0.54
N ASN A 45 7.48 4.91 -0.07
CA ASN A 45 7.47 4.51 -1.48
C ASN A 45 6.46 3.39 -1.76
N ASN A 46 6.34 2.42 -0.85
CA ASN A 46 5.35 1.35 -0.94
C ASN A 46 3.92 1.91 -0.89
N ILE A 47 3.63 2.82 0.05
CA ILE A 47 2.32 3.47 0.16
C ILE A 47 2.01 4.26 -1.11
N ARG A 48 2.95 5.09 -1.60
CA ARG A 48 2.75 5.85 -2.84
C ARG A 48 2.45 4.96 -4.04
N THR A 49 3.15 3.85 -4.17
CA THR A 49 2.92 2.87 -5.25
C THR A 49 1.53 2.25 -5.14
N ALA A 50 1.08 1.92 -3.93
CA ALA A 50 -0.26 1.41 -3.68
C ALA A 50 -1.34 2.45 -4.00
N THR A 51 -1.16 3.71 -3.58
CA THR A 51 -2.05 4.83 -3.89
C THR A 51 -2.18 5.03 -5.40
N ALA A 52 -1.07 5.06 -6.14
CA ALA A 52 -1.09 5.20 -7.59
C ALA A 52 -1.86 4.05 -8.29
N ARG A 53 -1.71 2.81 -7.80
CA ARG A 53 -2.48 1.67 -8.32
C ARG A 53 -3.98 1.79 -8.04
N LEU A 54 -4.35 2.30 -6.86
CA LEU A 54 -5.75 2.55 -6.49
C LEU A 54 -6.38 3.65 -7.37
N GLU A 55 -5.65 4.73 -7.65
CA GLU A 55 -6.12 5.80 -8.54
C GLU A 55 -6.33 5.28 -9.98
N ILE A 56 -5.39 4.49 -10.50
CA ILE A 56 -5.52 3.85 -11.81
C ILE A 56 -6.73 2.91 -11.83
N ALA A 57 -6.91 2.09 -10.80
CA ALA A 57 -8.05 1.18 -10.69
C ALA A 57 -9.38 1.95 -10.64
N SER A 58 -9.46 3.03 -9.86
CA SER A 58 -10.65 3.88 -9.78
C SER A 58 -11.01 4.49 -11.14
N THR A 59 -10.01 4.96 -11.89
CA THR A 59 -10.23 5.54 -13.23
C THR A 59 -10.67 4.46 -14.22
N ALA A 60 -10.00 3.30 -14.22
CA ALA A 60 -10.34 2.18 -15.10
C ALA A 60 -11.76 1.65 -14.83
N LEU A 61 -12.17 1.59 -13.56
CA LEU A 61 -13.52 1.23 -13.14
C LEU A 61 -14.56 2.22 -13.70
N HIS A 62 -14.28 3.52 -13.63
CA HIS A 62 -15.16 4.53 -14.24
C HIS A 62 -15.24 4.39 -15.76
N ASP A 63 -14.13 4.10 -16.45
CA ASP A 63 -14.15 3.87 -17.90
C ASP A 63 -14.90 2.59 -18.29
N LEU A 64 -14.88 1.59 -17.42
CA LEU A 64 -15.55 0.31 -17.61
C LEU A 64 -17.08 0.45 -17.61
N SER A 65 -17.63 1.33 -16.77
CA SER A 65 -19.07 1.59 -16.72
C SER A 65 -19.59 2.22 -18.03
N LEU A 66 -18.71 2.91 -18.76
CA LEU A 66 -19.04 3.57 -20.04
C LEU A 66 -18.91 2.65 -21.26
N ARG A 67 -18.19 1.52 -21.16
CA ARG A 67 -17.86 0.66 -22.32
C ARG A 67 -18.03 -0.83 -22.04
N LYS A 68 -18.98 -1.47 -22.73
CA LYS A 68 -19.27 -2.90 -22.56
C LYS A 68 -18.36 -3.86 -23.34
N LYS A 69 -17.66 -3.42 -24.40
CA LYS A 69 -16.80 -4.31 -25.20
C LYS A 69 -15.33 -3.98 -24.97
N MET A 70 -14.51 -4.98 -24.67
CA MET A 70 -13.08 -4.80 -24.43
C MET A 70 -12.28 -6.05 -24.81
N LEU A 71 -10.95 -5.90 -24.85
CA LEU A 71 -10.03 -7.02 -24.97
C LEU A 71 -9.60 -7.46 -23.57
N VAL A 72 -9.89 -8.72 -23.24
CA VAL A 72 -9.51 -9.31 -21.94
C VAL A 72 -8.19 -10.08 -22.12
N PRO A 73 -7.17 -9.80 -21.29
CA PRO A 73 -5.93 -10.57 -21.33
C PRO A 73 -6.13 -11.98 -20.77
N LEU A 74 -5.81 -13.00 -21.57
CA LEU A 74 -5.72 -14.39 -21.11
C LEU A 74 -4.33 -14.70 -20.57
N THR A 75 -3.31 -14.09 -21.20
CA THR A 75 -1.89 -14.19 -20.81
C THR A 75 -1.20 -12.86 -21.10
N ALA A 76 0.09 -12.75 -20.81
CA ALA A 76 0.87 -11.53 -21.07
C ALA A 76 0.87 -11.09 -22.55
N SER A 77 0.65 -12.02 -23.49
CA SER A 77 0.72 -11.74 -24.94
C SER A 77 -0.55 -12.06 -25.71
N LEU A 78 -1.60 -12.58 -25.05
CA LEU A 78 -2.85 -13.00 -25.71
C LEU A 78 -4.04 -12.24 -25.14
N TYR A 79 -4.79 -11.61 -26.04
CA TYR A 79 -6.00 -10.84 -25.74
C TYR A 79 -7.16 -11.37 -26.56
N VAL A 80 -8.32 -11.53 -25.93
CA VAL A 80 -9.53 -12.04 -26.59
C VAL A 80 -10.66 -11.01 -26.43
N PRO A 81 -11.48 -10.77 -27.46
CA PRO A 81 -12.65 -9.91 -27.34
C PRO A 81 -13.64 -10.49 -26.32
N GLY A 82 -13.99 -9.67 -25.34
CA GLY A 82 -15.01 -9.94 -24.32
C GLY A 82 -16.04 -8.83 -24.28
N THR A 83 -17.24 -9.18 -23.81
CA THR A 83 -18.29 -8.20 -23.49
C THR A 83 -18.59 -8.33 -22.00
N LEU A 84 -18.60 -7.20 -21.30
CA LEU A 84 -18.96 -7.11 -19.90
C LEU A 84 -20.48 -7.22 -19.75
N ASP A 85 -20.91 -8.15 -18.91
CA ASP A 85 -22.33 -8.41 -18.65
C ASP A 85 -22.91 -7.36 -17.69
N ASP A 86 -22.36 -7.31 -16.47
CA ASP A 86 -22.74 -6.37 -15.41
C ASP A 86 -21.53 -5.50 -15.03
N ALA A 87 -21.63 -4.20 -15.29
CA ALA A 87 -20.57 -3.24 -14.96
C ALA A 87 -20.67 -2.69 -13.53
N ASP A 88 -21.80 -2.95 -12.85
CA ASP A 88 -22.06 -2.43 -11.52
C ASP A 88 -21.46 -3.35 -10.45
N LYS A 89 -21.11 -4.59 -10.79
CA LYS A 89 -20.53 -5.57 -9.86
C LYS A 89 -19.05 -5.78 -10.16
N VAL A 90 -18.24 -5.59 -9.13
CA VAL A 90 -16.80 -5.76 -9.24
C VAL A 90 -16.27 -6.57 -8.08
N LEU A 91 -15.22 -7.34 -8.36
CA LEU A 91 -14.51 -8.13 -7.37
C LEU A 91 -13.37 -7.29 -6.80
N VAL A 92 -13.36 -7.11 -5.47
CA VAL A 92 -12.30 -6.41 -4.74
C VAL A 92 -11.50 -7.44 -3.95
N ASP A 93 -10.19 -7.45 -4.15
CA ASP A 93 -9.24 -8.22 -3.36
C ASP A 93 -9.05 -7.55 -1.99
N VAL A 94 -9.36 -8.27 -0.91
CA VAL A 94 -9.18 -7.79 0.47
C VAL A 94 -7.91 -8.37 1.13
N GLY A 95 -7.15 -9.17 0.39
CA GLY A 95 -5.94 -9.85 0.84
C GLY A 95 -6.17 -11.29 1.29
N THR A 96 -5.08 -12.01 1.53
CA THR A 96 -5.06 -13.43 1.96
C THR A 96 -5.80 -14.41 1.02
N GLY A 97 -6.04 -14.00 -0.22
CA GLY A 97 -6.73 -14.82 -1.24
C GLY A 97 -8.26 -14.72 -1.20
N TYR A 98 -8.81 -13.75 -0.48
CA TYR A 98 -10.26 -13.51 -0.43
C TYR A 98 -10.65 -12.34 -1.34
N PHE A 99 -11.78 -12.53 -2.02
CA PHE A 99 -12.38 -11.54 -2.90
C PHE A 99 -13.83 -11.31 -2.46
N ILE A 100 -14.24 -10.06 -2.43
CA ILE A 100 -15.63 -9.67 -2.17
C ILE A 100 -16.23 -9.09 -3.43
N GLU A 101 -17.48 -9.46 -3.73
CA GLU A 101 -18.26 -8.80 -4.77
C GLU A 101 -18.94 -7.58 -4.16
N VAL A 102 -18.66 -6.41 -4.73
CA VAL A 102 -19.21 -5.13 -4.28
C VAL A 102 -19.81 -4.37 -5.46
N ARG A 103 -20.78 -3.51 -5.15
CA ARG A 103 -21.39 -2.63 -6.15
C ARG A 103 -20.54 -1.38 -6.34
N PHE A 104 -20.44 -0.91 -7.58
CA PHE A 104 -19.66 0.27 -7.98
C PHE A 104 -19.96 1.49 -7.10
N ASP A 105 -21.24 1.83 -6.90
CA ASP A 105 -21.67 2.97 -6.09
C ASP A 105 -21.25 2.90 -4.61
N SER A 106 -20.88 1.72 -4.11
CA SER A 106 -20.53 1.48 -2.71
C SER A 106 -19.01 1.53 -2.47
N ILE A 107 -18.19 1.75 -3.50
CA ILE A 107 -16.74 1.73 -3.38
C ILE A 107 -16.22 3.14 -3.10
N GLU A 108 -15.91 3.42 -1.84
CA GLU A 108 -15.16 4.61 -1.43
C GLU A 108 -13.71 4.20 -1.15
N PHE A 109 -12.81 4.41 -2.10
CA PHE A 109 -11.38 4.18 -1.89
C PHE A 109 -10.81 5.27 -0.97
N LYS A 110 -10.84 5.00 0.34
CA LYS A 110 -10.29 5.91 1.35
C LYS A 110 -8.83 5.57 1.61
N VAL A 111 -7.93 6.39 1.08
CA VAL A 111 -6.52 6.38 1.49
C VAL A 111 -6.45 7.16 2.80
N PHE A 112 -6.13 6.47 3.91
CA PHE A 112 -5.96 7.09 5.23
C PHE A 112 -4.74 8.01 5.28
#